data_AF-A0A5S4SVI7-F1
#
_entry.id   AF-A0A5S4SVI7-F1
#
_cell.length_a   1.000
_cell.length_b   1.000
_cell.length_c   1.000
_cell.angle_alpha   90.00
_cell.angle_beta   90.00
_cell.angle_gamma   90.00
#
_symmetry.space_group_name_H-M   'P 1'
#
loop_
_entity.id
_entity.type
_entity.pdbx_description
1 polymer ?
#
loop_
_entity_poly.entity_id
_entity_poly.type
_entity_poly.pdbx_seq_one_letter_code
_entity_poly.pdbx_strand_id
1 'polypeptide(L)'
;MLTVRKSMKRTGFKPRGLALVTPEDIEARHEARQQRLAALMLVEVRETAPLNISTEVVAVPKEDAIEYEPYRRLVAKLPCMFCGIEGYSQHAHENENKGKGLKLDDRRAMALCCTRPGIEGCHVAFDQYRLLPGGRDAHVEQGKLWSAQTRQQLRREGRWPAKLPHMPGEEELAFDG
;
A
#
# COMPACT_ATOMS: atom_id res chain seq x y z
N MET A 1 -4.76 -34.07 -21.72
CA MET A 1 -6.16 -33.77 -21.34
C MET A 1 -6.15 -33.03 -20.01
N LEU A 2 -6.35 -31.72 -20.02
CA LEU A 2 -6.34 -30.89 -18.81
C LEU A 2 -7.70 -30.98 -18.12
N THR A 3 -7.72 -31.46 -16.88
CA THR A 3 -8.93 -31.55 -16.06
C THR A 3 -9.34 -30.17 -15.57
N VAL A 4 -10.47 -29.67 -16.10
CA VAL A 4 -11.08 -28.42 -15.64
C VAL A 4 -11.66 -28.65 -14.25
N ARG A 5 -11.14 -27.96 -13.23
CA ARG A 5 -11.67 -28.01 -11.86
C ARG A 5 -13.06 -27.40 -11.83
N LYS A 6 -14.00 -28.09 -11.18
CA LYS A 6 -15.40 -27.68 -11.01
C LYS A 6 -15.47 -26.39 -10.19
N SER A 7 -16.11 -25.35 -10.74
CA SER A 7 -16.32 -24.07 -10.07
C SER A 7 -17.05 -24.25 -8.73
N MET A 8 -16.48 -23.72 -7.64
CA MET A 8 -17.14 -23.66 -6.34
C MET A 8 -18.28 -22.63 -6.39
N LYS A 9 -19.49 -23.04 -5.99
CA LYS A 9 -20.62 -22.11 -5.83
C LYS A 9 -20.30 -21.11 -4.72
N ARG A 10 -20.11 -19.84 -5.07
CA ARG A 10 -19.97 -18.75 -4.09
C ARG A 10 -21.32 -18.57 -3.40
N THR A 11 -21.36 -18.73 -2.09
CA THR A 11 -22.51 -18.28 -1.30
C THR A 11 -22.54 -16.76 -1.36
N GLY A 12 -23.63 -16.20 -1.87
CA GLY A 12 -23.80 -14.75 -1.94
C GLY A 12 -23.79 -14.16 -0.53
N PHE A 13 -23.00 -13.11 -0.32
CA PHE A 13 -23.12 -12.27 0.87
C PHE A 13 -24.52 -11.65 0.83
N LYS A 14 -25.39 -12.00 1.77
CA LYS A 14 -26.70 -11.35 1.90
C LYS A 14 -26.43 -9.95 2.48
N PRO A 15 -26.60 -8.86 1.72
CA PRO A 15 -26.57 -7.54 2.34
C PRO A 15 -27.72 -7.50 3.35
N ARG A 16 -27.40 -7.39 4.64
CA ARG A 16 -28.38 -6.84 5.58
C ARG A 16 -28.63 -5.43 5.07
N GLY A 17 -29.87 -5.15 4.68
CA GLY A 17 -30.26 -3.79 4.28
C GLY A 17 -29.82 -2.80 5.35
N LEU A 18 -29.49 -1.57 4.95
CA LEU A 18 -29.36 -0.47 5.90
C LEU A 18 -30.74 -0.32 6.57
N ALA A 19 -30.94 -1.02 7.69
CA ALA A 19 -32.06 -0.74 8.56
C ALA A 19 -31.87 0.72 9.00
N LEU A 20 -32.88 1.56 8.71
CA LEU A 20 -32.93 2.91 9.24
C LEU A 20 -32.84 2.79 10.76
N VAL A 21 -31.74 3.27 11.33
CA VAL A 21 -31.53 3.28 12.78
C VAL A 21 -32.64 4.14 13.37
N THR A 22 -33.51 3.54 14.18
CA THR A 22 -34.61 4.28 14.80
C THR A 22 -34.08 5.12 15.97
N PRO A 23 -34.81 6.16 16.42
CA PRO A 23 -34.47 6.88 17.64
C PRO A 23 -34.33 5.95 18.86
N GLU A 24 -35.14 4.89 18.91
CA GLU A 24 -35.10 3.85 19.95
C GLU A 24 -33.79 3.03 19.89
N ASP A 25 -33.30 2.71 18.67
CA ASP A 25 -31.99 2.06 18.49
C ASP A 25 -30.83 2.96 18.95
N ILE A 26 -30.97 4.28 18.80
CA ILE A 26 -29.98 5.25 19.28
C ILE A 26 -30.00 5.29 20.80
N GLU A 27 -31.17 5.43 21.41
CA GLU A 27 -31.34 5.46 22.86
C GLU A 27 -30.81 4.18 23.52
N ALA A 28 -31.16 3.01 22.98
CA ALA A 28 -30.66 1.73 23.47
C ALA A 28 -29.12 1.62 23.40
N ARG A 29 -28.48 2.23 22.38
CA ARG A 29 -27.01 2.30 22.30
C ARG A 29 -26.43 3.26 23.34
N HIS A 30 -27.10 4.38 23.59
CA HIS A 30 -26.70 5.35 24.61
C HIS A 30 -26.79 4.73 26.01
N GLU A 31 -27.88 4.04 26.33
CA GLU A 31 -28.06 3.30 27.58
C GLU A 31 -27.03 2.18 27.74
N ALA A 32 -26.83 1.35 26.71
CA ALA A 32 -25.81 0.30 26.74
C ALA A 32 -24.39 0.87 26.94
N ARG A 33 -24.11 2.06 26.39
CA ARG A 33 -22.85 2.78 26.62
C ARG A 33 -22.75 3.27 28.07
N GLN A 34 -23.82 3.84 28.62
CA GLN A 34 -23.85 4.30 30.01
C GLN A 34 -23.68 3.14 31.00
N GLN A 35 -24.34 2.00 30.77
CA GLN A 35 -24.19 0.79 31.59
C GLN A 35 -22.76 0.24 31.53
N ARG A 36 -22.11 0.23 30.36
CA ARG A 36 -20.70 -0.16 30.23
C ARG A 36 -19.75 0.79 30.96
N LEU A 37 -20.00 2.09 30.88
CA LEU A 37 -19.20 3.09 31.59
C LEU A 37 -19.37 2.94 33.11
N ALA A 38 -20.60 2.74 33.60
CA ALA A 38 -20.87 2.48 35.00
C ALA A 38 -20.18 1.19 35.48
N ALA A 39 -20.20 0.13 34.68
CA ALA A 39 -19.50 -1.11 35.00
C ALA A 39 -17.97 -0.92 35.06
N LEU A 40 -17.38 -0.13 34.16
CA LEU A 40 -15.95 0.20 34.18
C LEU A 40 -15.55 1.04 35.40
N MET A 41 -16.44 1.91 35.91
CA MET A 41 -16.20 2.70 37.12
C MET A 41 -16.20 1.87 38.41
N LEU A 42 -16.74 0.65 38.38
CA LEU A 42 -16.75 -0.29 39.52
C LEU A 42 -15.56 -1.27 39.50
N VAL A 43 -14.74 -1.24 38.45
CA VAL A 43 -13.55 -2.09 38.37
C VAL A 43 -12.42 -1.43 39.15
N GLU A 44 -11.92 -2.09 40.20
CA GLU A 44 -10.66 -1.71 40.85
C GLU A 44 -9.51 -1.87 39.86
N VAL A 45 -9.04 -0.74 39.32
CA VAL A 45 -7.84 -0.71 38.51
C VAL A 45 -6.64 -0.81 39.44
N ARG A 46 -5.87 -1.90 39.35
CA ARG A 46 -4.56 -1.99 40.00
C ARG A 46 -3.72 -0.80 39.59
N GLU A 47 -3.27 0.01 40.54
CA GLU A 47 -2.27 1.06 40.30
C GLU A 47 -1.02 0.41 39.72
N THR A 48 -0.84 0.54 38.40
CA THR A 48 0.44 0.28 37.76
C THR A 48 1.33 1.48 37.99
N ALA A 49 2.55 1.26 38.46
CA ALA A 49 3.56 2.33 38.59
C ALA A 49 3.59 3.18 37.31
N PRO A 50 3.64 4.52 37.41
CA PRO A 50 3.68 5.38 36.24
C PRO A 50 4.92 5.04 35.43
N LEU A 51 4.72 4.56 34.20
CA LEU A 51 5.81 4.47 33.23
C LEU A 51 6.27 5.90 32.95
N ASN A 52 7.52 6.21 33.28
CA ASN A 52 8.16 7.45 32.88
C ASN A 52 8.41 7.41 31.36
N ILE A 53 7.36 7.68 30.59
CA ILE A 53 7.44 7.89 29.15
C ILE A 53 7.86 9.34 28.94
N SER A 54 9.04 9.53 28.38
CA SER A 54 9.50 10.86 27.96
C SER A 54 8.47 11.47 27.00
N THR A 55 8.02 12.69 27.30
CA THR A 55 7.18 13.52 26.43
C THR A 55 7.97 14.22 25.33
N GLU A 56 9.29 14.03 25.30
CA GLU A 56 10.16 14.61 24.29
C GLU A 56 9.99 13.86 22.97
N VAL A 57 9.27 14.48 22.05
CA VAL A 57 9.16 14.01 20.67
C VAL A 57 10.44 14.40 19.92
N VAL A 58 11.41 13.50 19.89
CA VAL A 58 12.60 13.67 19.05
C VAL A 58 12.25 13.27 17.63
N ALA A 59 12.28 14.24 16.71
CA ALA A 59 12.14 13.97 15.28
C ALA A 59 13.37 13.18 14.80
N VAL A 60 13.24 11.86 14.68
CA VAL A 60 14.25 11.01 14.05
C VAL A 60 14.21 11.27 12.54
N PRO A 61 15.30 11.75 11.91
CA PRO A 61 15.37 11.90 10.47
C PRO A 61 15.09 10.55 9.81
N LYS A 62 14.13 10.54 8.87
CA LYS A 62 13.90 9.35 8.04
C LYS A 62 15.08 9.26 7.08
N GLU A 63 15.89 8.24 7.25
CA GLU A 63 17.14 8.03 6.49
C GLU A 63 16.86 8.09 4.98
N ASP A 64 17.52 9.04 4.29
CA ASP A 64 17.84 9.17 2.86
C ASP A 64 16.79 8.82 1.76
N ALA A 65 15.52 8.63 2.11
CA ALA A 65 14.47 8.39 1.14
C ALA A 65 14.15 9.66 0.33
N ILE A 66 14.49 9.67 -0.97
CA ILE A 66 14.12 10.76 -1.87
C ILE A 66 12.64 10.68 -2.22
N GLU A 67 11.88 11.72 -1.85
CA GLU A 67 10.51 11.93 -2.30
C GLU A 67 10.50 12.96 -3.42
N TYR A 68 10.00 12.60 -4.60
CA TYR A 68 10.03 13.45 -5.78
C TYR A 68 8.77 13.32 -6.64
N GLU A 69 7.83 14.25 -6.44
CA GLU A 69 6.50 14.19 -7.06
C GLU A 69 6.49 14.09 -8.60
N PRO A 70 7.31 14.83 -9.36
CA PRO A 70 7.31 14.70 -10.82
C PRO A 70 7.62 13.27 -11.27
N TYR A 71 8.50 12.55 -10.57
CA TYR A 71 8.79 11.14 -10.85
C TYR A 71 7.57 10.26 -10.57
N ARG A 72 6.91 10.44 -9.41
CA ARG A 72 5.69 9.69 -9.09
C ARG A 72 4.61 9.83 -10.16
N ARG A 73 4.43 11.05 -10.68
CA ARG A 73 3.48 11.33 -11.77
C ARG A 73 3.89 10.68 -13.08
N LEU A 74 5.17 10.55 -13.38
CA LEU A 74 5.66 9.85 -14.57
C LEU A 74 5.42 8.35 -14.46
N VAL A 75 5.74 7.74 -13.31
CA VAL A 75 5.51 6.32 -13.03
C VAL A 75 4.02 6.00 -13.14
N ALA A 76 3.14 6.79 -12.53
CA ALA A 76 1.70 6.58 -12.58
C ALA A 76 1.09 6.66 -14.00
N LYS A 77 1.79 7.28 -14.96
CA LYS A 77 1.36 7.35 -16.37
C LYS A 77 1.77 6.12 -17.19
N LEU A 78 2.65 5.26 -16.68
CA LEU A 78 3.07 4.06 -17.40
C LEU A 78 1.99 2.96 -17.35
N PRO A 79 1.94 2.05 -18.33
CA PRO A 79 1.10 0.85 -18.24
C PRO A 79 1.42 0.03 -16.98
N CYS A 80 0.42 -0.69 -16.47
CA CYS A 80 0.64 -1.57 -15.32
C CYS A 80 1.68 -2.63 -15.65
N MET A 81 2.74 -2.74 -14.85
CA MET A 81 3.86 -3.64 -15.11
C MET A 81 3.47 -5.13 -15.09
N PHE A 82 2.38 -5.47 -14.38
CA PHE A 82 1.90 -6.86 -14.32
C PHE A 82 0.89 -7.21 -15.42
N CYS A 83 -0.15 -6.38 -15.60
CA CYS A 83 -1.27 -6.72 -16.50
C CYS A 83 -1.35 -5.86 -17.76
N GLY A 84 -0.46 -4.89 -17.94
CA GLY A 84 -0.38 -4.03 -19.13
C GLY A 84 -1.48 -2.98 -19.26
N ILE A 85 -2.45 -2.90 -18.34
CA ILE A 85 -3.54 -1.92 -18.47
C ILE A 85 -3.00 -0.48 -18.40
N GLU A 86 -3.45 0.37 -19.31
CA GLU A 86 -3.07 1.77 -19.41
C GLU A 86 -4.09 2.69 -18.72
N GLY A 87 -3.65 3.88 -18.28
CA GLY A 87 -4.52 4.91 -17.71
C GLY A 87 -5.04 4.68 -16.29
N TYR A 88 -4.77 3.51 -15.69
CA TYR A 88 -5.21 3.16 -14.33
C TYR A 88 -4.05 2.90 -13.34
N SER A 89 -2.81 3.15 -13.76
CA SER A 89 -1.62 2.91 -12.92
C SER A 89 -1.47 3.95 -11.82
N GLN A 90 -0.83 3.53 -10.73
CA GLN A 90 -0.36 4.38 -9.64
C GLN A 90 1.13 4.17 -9.42
N HIS A 91 1.74 5.11 -8.71
CA HIS A 91 3.07 4.94 -8.11
C HIS A 91 2.98 3.93 -6.97
N ALA A 92 3.49 2.72 -7.20
CA ALA A 92 3.57 1.65 -6.20
C ALA A 92 5.02 1.46 -5.78
N HIS A 93 5.34 1.54 -4.49
CA HIS A 93 6.68 1.19 -3.98
C HIS A 93 6.83 -0.32 -3.85
N GLU A 94 8.04 -0.84 -4.07
CA GLU A 94 8.32 -2.25 -3.79
C GLU A 94 8.34 -2.55 -2.29
N ASN A 95 8.38 -3.85 -1.94
CA ASN A 95 8.03 -4.34 -0.61
C ASN A 95 9.23 -4.67 0.30
N GLU A 96 10.47 -4.50 -0.17
CA GLU A 96 11.69 -4.70 0.61
C GLU A 96 11.81 -3.64 1.71
N ASN A 97 11.95 -4.11 2.95
CA ASN A 97 12.10 -3.26 4.13
C ASN A 97 10.97 -2.22 4.29
N LYS A 98 9.79 -2.46 3.70
CA LYS A 98 8.61 -1.62 3.86
C LYS A 98 8.03 -1.84 5.27
N GLY A 99 8.33 -0.91 6.18
CA GLY A 99 7.86 -0.89 7.56
C GLY A 99 6.80 0.18 7.82
N LYS A 100 6.02 0.03 8.89
CA LYS A 100 5.06 1.06 9.32
C LYS A 100 5.82 2.34 9.68
N GLY A 101 5.52 3.45 9.00
CA GLY A 101 6.11 4.76 9.25
C GLY A 101 7.39 5.07 8.46
N LEU A 102 7.96 4.10 7.75
CA LEU A 102 9.10 4.30 6.87
C LEU A 102 8.63 4.76 5.48
N LYS A 103 9.17 5.88 5.02
CA LYS A 103 8.98 6.33 3.64
C LYS A 103 10.05 5.68 2.78
N LEU A 104 9.66 5.11 1.64
CA LEU A 104 10.59 4.50 0.70
C LEU A 104 10.99 5.52 -0.36
N ASP A 105 12.23 5.42 -0.84
CA ASP A 105 12.71 6.22 -1.96
C ASP A 105 11.80 6.06 -3.19
N ASP A 106 11.32 7.17 -3.75
CA ASP A 106 10.41 7.15 -4.90
C ASP A 106 11.02 6.46 -6.12
N ARG A 107 12.34 6.42 -6.27
CA ARG A 107 13.03 5.72 -7.36
C ARG A 107 12.89 4.20 -7.26
N ARG A 108 12.46 3.67 -6.10
CA ARG A 108 12.12 2.24 -5.87
C ARG A 108 10.65 1.92 -6.19
N ALA A 109 10.02 2.70 -7.07
CA ALA A 109 8.64 2.47 -7.46
C ALA A 109 8.48 1.82 -8.84
N MET A 110 7.32 1.20 -9.04
CA MET A 110 6.84 0.69 -10.30
C MET A 110 5.39 1.12 -10.55
N ALA A 111 4.95 1.01 -11.79
CA ALA A 111 3.58 1.32 -12.19
C ALA A 111 2.68 0.09 -12.01
N LEU A 112 1.69 0.16 -11.11
CA LEU A 112 0.70 -0.90 -10.92
C LEU A 112 -0.72 -0.34 -10.90
N CYS A 113 -1.67 -1.04 -11.51
CA CYS A 113 -3.04 -0.56 -11.62
C CYS A 113 -3.77 -0.51 -10.27
N CYS A 114 -4.57 0.55 -10.10
CA CYS A 114 -5.47 0.73 -8.98
C CYS A 114 -6.69 -0.20 -9.04
N THR A 115 -7.39 -0.32 -7.91
CA THR A 115 -8.70 -0.97 -7.83
C THR A 115 -9.72 -0.18 -8.65
N ARG A 116 -10.57 -0.90 -9.38
CA ARG A 116 -11.68 -0.36 -10.17
C ARG A 116 -13.00 -1.03 -9.71
N PRO A 117 -14.18 -0.49 -10.05
CA PRO A 117 -15.44 -1.12 -9.69
C PRO A 117 -15.47 -2.60 -10.08
N GLY A 118 -15.57 -3.48 -9.08
CA GLY A 118 -15.61 -4.94 -9.26
C GLY A 118 -14.28 -5.63 -9.60
N ILE A 119 -13.16 -4.90 -9.68
CA ILE A 119 -11.85 -5.45 -10.08
C ILE A 119 -10.79 -5.02 -9.06
N GLU A 120 -10.21 -5.98 -8.34
CA GLU A 120 -9.04 -5.74 -7.49
C GLU A 120 -7.85 -5.29 -8.35
N GLY A 121 -7.18 -4.21 -7.94
CA GLY A 121 -6.00 -3.70 -8.64
C GLY A 121 -4.76 -4.54 -8.37
N CYS A 122 -3.86 -4.64 -9.36
CA CYS A 122 -2.57 -5.31 -9.19
C CYS A 122 -1.76 -4.66 -8.05
N HIS A 123 -1.89 -3.35 -7.84
CA HIS A 123 -1.22 -2.65 -6.74
C HIS A 123 -1.63 -3.24 -5.38
N VAL A 124 -2.94 -3.41 -5.13
CA VAL A 124 -3.45 -3.97 -3.87
C VAL A 124 -3.01 -5.42 -3.68
N ALA A 125 -3.13 -6.24 -4.73
CA ALA A 125 -2.71 -7.63 -4.66
C ALA A 125 -1.20 -7.78 -4.43
N PHE A 126 -0.38 -6.90 -5.03
CA PHE A 126 1.07 -6.91 -4.86
C PHE A 126 1.51 -6.52 -3.46
N ASP A 127 0.94 -5.43 -2.92
CA ASP A 127 1.22 -4.96 -1.55
C ASP A 127 0.84 -5.98 -0.47
N GLN A 128 -0.09 -6.88 -0.79
CA GLN A 128 -0.57 -7.93 0.10
C GLN A 128 0.06 -9.30 -0.19
N TYR A 129 1.10 -9.35 -1.02
CA TYR A 129 1.83 -10.57 -1.39
C TYR A 129 0.95 -11.66 -2.03
N ARG A 130 -0.11 -11.26 -2.73
CA ARG A 130 -1.07 -12.16 -3.38
C ARG A 130 -0.99 -12.18 -4.90
N LEU A 131 -0.24 -11.26 -5.52
CA LEU A 131 -0.20 -11.13 -6.98
C LEU A 131 0.62 -12.25 -7.64
N LEU A 132 1.72 -12.67 -7.00
CA LEU A 132 2.66 -13.66 -7.51
C LEU A 132 2.63 -14.94 -6.65
N PRO A 133 2.87 -16.12 -7.25
CA PRO A 133 3.23 -17.30 -6.47
C PRO A 133 4.58 -17.09 -5.76
N GLY A 134 4.79 -17.76 -4.63
CA GLY A 134 6.05 -17.67 -3.87
C GLY A 134 6.05 -16.66 -2.72
N GLY A 135 4.92 -16.00 -2.43
CA GLY A 135 4.74 -15.22 -1.21
C GLY A 135 5.65 -13.98 -1.14
N ARG A 136 6.11 -13.63 0.06
CA ARG A 136 6.82 -12.38 0.34
C ARG A 136 8.08 -12.22 -0.52
N ASP A 137 8.94 -13.23 -0.56
CA ASP A 137 10.24 -13.16 -1.22
C ASP A 137 10.09 -12.94 -2.73
N ALA A 138 9.13 -13.62 -3.36
CA ALA A 138 8.85 -13.44 -4.78
C ALA A 138 8.40 -12.01 -5.12
N HIS A 139 7.61 -11.36 -4.26
CA HIS A 139 7.19 -9.97 -4.49
C HIS A 139 8.31 -8.97 -4.21
N VAL A 140 9.18 -9.24 -3.24
CA VAL A 140 10.36 -8.41 -2.99
C VAL A 140 11.27 -8.43 -4.22
N GLU A 141 11.64 -9.61 -4.70
CA GLU A 141 12.53 -9.76 -5.85
C GLU A 141 11.89 -9.22 -7.14
N GLN A 142 10.61 -9.51 -7.38
CA GLN A 142 9.91 -8.98 -8.55
C GLN A 142 9.75 -7.45 -8.49
N GLY A 143 9.52 -6.90 -7.30
CA GLY A 143 9.40 -5.46 -7.08
C GLY A 143 10.71 -4.72 -7.38
N LYS A 144 11.85 -5.27 -6.94
CA LYS A 144 13.18 -4.76 -7.31
C LYS A 144 13.35 -4.70 -8.82
N LEU A 145 13.05 -5.81 -9.50
CA LEU A 145 13.17 -5.92 -10.96
C LEU A 145 12.26 -4.91 -11.68
N TRP A 146 10.99 -4.82 -11.31
CA TRP A 146 10.04 -3.88 -11.91
C TRP A 146 10.40 -2.42 -11.62
N SER A 147 10.96 -2.10 -10.45
CA SER A 147 11.46 -0.77 -10.16
C SER A 147 12.64 -0.39 -11.07
N ALA A 148 13.58 -1.32 -11.29
CA ALA A 148 14.71 -1.12 -12.19
C ALA A 148 14.26 -0.94 -13.65
N GLN A 149 13.32 -1.77 -14.10
CA GLN A 149 12.71 -1.63 -15.43
C GLN A 149 12.00 -0.29 -15.60
N THR A 150 11.30 0.18 -14.57
CA THR A 150 10.64 1.51 -14.57
C THR A 150 11.66 2.62 -14.76
N ARG A 151 12.76 2.60 -14.00
CA ARG A 151 13.85 3.58 -14.13
C ARG A 151 14.49 3.51 -15.51
N GLN A 152 14.78 2.32 -16.03
CA GLN A 152 15.37 2.12 -17.35
C GLN A 152 14.45 2.63 -18.46
N GLN A 153 13.15 2.35 -18.37
CA GLN A 153 12.16 2.82 -19.34
C GLN A 153 12.11 4.35 -19.37
N LEU A 154 11.98 5.00 -18.22
CA LEU A 154 11.92 6.47 -18.15
C LEU A 154 13.20 7.13 -18.64
N ARG A 155 14.37 6.52 -18.41
CA ARG A 155 15.65 6.97 -18.96
C ARG A 155 15.70 6.82 -20.48
N ARG A 156 15.38 5.65 -21.01
CA ARG A 156 15.36 5.37 -22.47
C ARG A 156 14.40 6.29 -23.22
N GLU A 157 13.27 6.63 -22.60
CA GLU A 157 12.28 7.56 -23.17
C GLU A 157 12.68 9.04 -23.04
N GLY A 158 13.83 9.36 -22.43
CA GLY A 158 14.25 10.75 -22.18
C GLY A 158 13.33 11.51 -21.21
N ARG A 159 12.52 10.78 -20.43
CA ARG A 159 11.52 11.34 -19.50
C ARG A 159 12.03 11.45 -18.08
N TRP A 160 13.29 11.07 -17.82
CA TRP A 160 13.89 11.18 -16.49
C TRP A 160 13.89 12.65 -16.02
N PRO A 161 13.42 12.97 -14.80
CA PRO A 161 13.42 14.35 -14.34
C PRO A 161 14.83 14.89 -14.11
N ALA A 162 15.14 16.05 -14.70
CA ALA A 162 16.47 16.67 -14.66
C ALA A 162 17.04 16.92 -13.24
N LYS A 163 16.17 17.13 -12.23
CA LYS A 163 16.59 17.40 -10.84
C LYS A 163 16.58 16.17 -9.93
N LEU A 164 16.28 14.98 -10.48
CA LEU A 164 16.27 13.74 -9.72
C LEU A 164 17.60 13.00 -9.94
N PRO A 165 18.44 12.80 -8.92
CA PRO A 165 19.66 12.02 -9.07
C PRO A 165 19.35 10.56 -9.40
N HIS A 166 20.21 9.95 -10.21
CA HIS A 166 20.14 8.52 -10.50
C HIS A 166 20.40 7.65 -9.25
N MET A 167 19.94 6.41 -9.30
CA MET A 167 20.23 5.44 -8.25
C MET A 167 21.74 5.12 -8.24
N PRO A 168 22.38 4.99 -7.06
CA PRO A 168 23.77 4.56 -6.98
C PRO A 168 23.98 3.24 -7.72
N GLY A 169 25.03 3.14 -8.53
CA GLY A 169 25.33 1.96 -9.36
C GLY A 169 24.50 1.85 -10.65
N GLU A 170 23.54 2.74 -10.88
CA GLU A 170 22.87 2.92 -12.17
C GLU A 170 23.38 4.21 -12.83
N GLU A 171 24.66 4.22 -13.22
CA GLU A 171 25.26 5.34 -13.93
C GLU A 171 24.49 5.65 -15.23
N GLU A 172 24.57 6.91 -15.63
CA GLU A 172 23.93 7.48 -16.82
C GLU A 172 24.30 6.61 -18.03
N LEU A 173 23.34 5.87 -18.59
CA LEU A 173 23.51 5.31 -19.92
C LEU A 173 23.56 6.53 -20.85
N ALA A 174 24.76 7.04 -21.09
CA ALA A 174 25.04 8.01 -22.13
C ALA A 174 24.54 7.38 -23.43
N PHE A 175 23.37 7.82 -23.88
CA PHE A 175 22.94 7.56 -25.24
C PHE A 175 23.72 8.55 -26.09
N ASP A 176 24.88 8.11 -26.57
CA ASP A 176 25.54 8.74 -27.70
C ASP A 176 24.52 8.79 -28.85
N GLY A 177 24.22 10.01 -29.29
CA GLY A 177 23.12 10.33 -30.20
C GLY A 177 23.22 9.71 -31.60
#